data_AF-A0A534T572-F1
#
_entry.id   AF-A0A534T572-F1
#
_cell.length_a   1.000
_cell.length_b   1.000
_cell.length_c   1.000
_cell.angle_alpha   90.00
_cell.angle_beta   90.00
_cell.angle_gamma   90.00
#
_symmetry.space_group_name_H-M   'P 1'
#
loop_
_entity.id
_entity.type
_entity.pdbx_description
1 polymer ?
#
loop_
_entity_poly.entity_id
_entity_poly.type
_entity_poly.pdbx_seq_one_letter_code
_entity_poly.pdbx_strand_id
1 'polypeptide(L)'
;MRRGDTLEAILAERGIGTAEARPWLAAAARVYDLRRIRPRRGVNLTFDRATHALEAVRYQIDGRTLLVLEAQEDGTIAARRELLPYFVEVRGVAGRIERGLREDAVEFGMPARVVSDLADIFGWDVDVAGDLRPGDEFRVVYEDIWQTGGTRPEPGNVLGAQIVSRGRATTAIFFEDADGNGGYYRPSGDALSRTFLRYPLEFTEITSDFSLLRLHPILHIFRPHLGVDFAAPRGTPVRAVGDGTVSYAGRLKELGRCVRIDHARALTSSYGHLSGIAPGVQAGAPVRRGQLIGYVGATGLATGPHLHYALDRDGEYVDPLALSGAIEQPVPAVARRAFERVQAEITRELASLPEMAHPLTVTLSHRGPGPE
;
A
#
# COMPACT_ATOMS: atom_id res chain seq x y z
N MET A 1 -21.67 -0.28 19.40
CA MET A 1 -21.34 0.95 18.66
C MET A 1 -22.04 1.00 17.31
N ARG A 2 -22.85 2.04 17.07
CA ARG A 2 -23.54 2.41 15.84
C ARG A 2 -22.86 3.63 15.19
N ARG A 3 -23.26 3.95 13.96
CA ARG A 3 -22.70 5.07 13.20
C ARG A 3 -23.13 6.38 13.85
N GLY A 4 -22.17 7.17 14.34
CA GLY A 4 -22.41 8.44 15.02
C GLY A 4 -22.20 8.39 16.55
N ASP A 5 -21.94 7.21 17.12
CA ASP A 5 -21.66 7.09 18.56
C ASP A 5 -20.35 7.81 18.92
N THR A 6 -20.39 8.57 20.02
CA THR A 6 -19.21 9.16 20.66
C THR A 6 -18.77 8.29 21.83
N LEU A 7 -17.50 8.39 22.24
CA LEU A 7 -17.04 7.71 23.46
C LEU A 7 -17.88 8.12 24.67
N GLU A 8 -18.26 9.40 24.75
CA GLU A 8 -19.15 9.92 25.79
C GLU A 8 -20.52 9.21 25.80
N ALA A 9 -21.15 9.02 24.64
CA ALA A 9 -22.42 8.29 24.54
C ALA A 9 -22.27 6.82 24.97
N ILE A 10 -21.15 6.17 24.61
CA ILE A 10 -20.86 4.78 24.99
C ILE A 10 -20.67 4.64 26.50
N LEU A 11 -20.00 5.60 27.14
CA LEU A 11 -19.83 5.61 28.60
C LEU A 11 -21.17 5.89 29.30
N ALA A 12 -21.97 6.83 28.78
CA ALA A 12 -23.29 7.15 29.30
C ALA A 12 -24.28 5.97 29.23
N GLU A 13 -24.28 5.21 28.12
CA GLU A 13 -25.06 3.96 27.98
C GLU A 13 -24.69 2.89 29.03
N ARG A 14 -23.51 3.02 29.65
CA ARG A 14 -22.99 2.11 30.66
C ARG A 14 -23.10 2.66 32.07
N GLY A 15 -23.86 3.75 32.26
CA GLY A 15 -24.15 4.34 33.56
C GLY A 15 -23.08 5.30 34.08
N ILE A 16 -22.05 5.61 33.28
CA ILE A 16 -21.00 6.56 33.65
C ILE A 16 -21.52 7.97 33.38
N GLY A 17 -21.67 8.75 34.45
CA GLY A 17 -22.17 10.13 34.35
C GLY A 17 -21.17 11.08 33.68
N THR A 18 -21.66 12.21 33.15
CA THR A 18 -20.82 13.21 32.46
C THR A 18 -19.64 13.71 33.29
N ALA A 19 -19.83 13.85 34.61
CA ALA A 19 -18.76 14.26 35.51
C ALA A 19 -17.64 13.21 35.62
N GLU A 20 -18.00 11.93 35.67
CA GLU A 20 -17.07 10.80 35.73
C GLU A 20 -16.39 10.56 34.38
N ALA A 21 -17.10 10.73 33.26
CA ALA A 21 -16.55 10.55 31.91
C ALA A 21 -15.54 11.64 31.51
N ARG A 22 -15.66 12.86 32.05
CA ARG A 22 -14.85 14.03 31.67
C ARG A 22 -13.33 13.80 31.74
N PRO A 23 -12.74 13.27 32.83
CA PRO A 23 -11.30 12.99 32.88
C PRO A 23 -10.88 11.94 31.82
N TRP A 24 -11.70 10.92 31.55
CA TRP A 24 -11.41 9.90 30.52
C TRP A 24 -11.36 10.51 29.12
N LEU A 25 -12.35 11.34 28.79
CA LEU A 25 -12.42 12.03 27.50
C LEU A 25 -11.24 13.00 27.33
N ALA A 26 -10.86 13.72 28.40
CA ALA A 26 -9.73 14.63 28.38
C ALA A 26 -8.39 13.90 28.17
N ALA A 27 -8.17 12.78 28.86
CA ALA A 27 -6.97 11.96 28.70
C ALA A 27 -6.90 11.35 27.28
N ALA A 28 -8.02 10.82 26.79
CA ALA A 28 -8.10 10.25 25.46
C ALA A 28 -7.83 11.26 24.35
N ALA A 29 -8.35 12.48 24.46
CA ALA A 29 -8.18 13.54 23.47
C ALA A 29 -6.71 13.96 23.27
N ARG A 30 -5.84 13.74 24.27
CA ARG A 30 -4.39 14.00 24.16
C ARG A 30 -3.68 13.03 23.22
N VAL A 31 -4.24 11.84 23.06
CA VAL A 31 -3.60 10.70 22.40
C VAL A 31 -4.33 10.30 21.12
N TYR A 32 -5.64 10.56 21.02
CA TYR A 32 -6.45 10.18 19.88
C TYR A 32 -7.63 11.15 19.66
N ASP A 33 -7.89 11.52 18.41
CA ASP A 33 -9.04 12.35 18.06
C ASP A 33 -10.34 11.52 18.16
N LEU A 34 -11.07 11.71 19.26
CA LEU A 34 -12.30 11.00 19.58
C LEU A 34 -13.41 11.17 18.53
N ARG A 35 -13.34 12.21 17.68
CA ARG A 35 -14.28 12.38 16.55
C ARG A 35 -14.05 11.36 15.43
N ARG A 36 -12.90 10.68 15.45
CA ARG A 36 -12.51 9.65 14.48
C ARG A 36 -12.88 8.24 14.91
N ILE A 37 -13.58 8.09 16.04
CA ILE A 37 -14.10 6.81 16.51
C ILE A 37 -15.00 6.20 15.43
N ARG A 38 -14.75 4.93 15.08
CA ARG A 38 -15.43 4.24 14.00
C ARG A 38 -16.43 3.21 14.54
N PRO A 39 -17.66 3.16 13.99
CA PRO A 39 -18.59 2.08 14.29
C PRO A 39 -17.98 0.72 13.95
N ARG A 40 -18.40 -0.33 14.68
CA ARG A 40 -17.92 -1.73 14.60
C ARG A 40 -16.49 -2.01 15.09
N ARG A 41 -15.81 -1.02 15.68
CA ARG A 41 -14.60 -1.26 16.49
C ARG A 41 -15.01 -1.59 17.93
N GLY A 42 -14.28 -2.49 18.57
CA GLY A 42 -14.55 -2.90 19.95
C GLY A 42 -14.15 -1.80 20.94
N VAL A 43 -15.01 -1.56 21.93
CA VAL A 43 -14.69 -0.83 23.16
C VAL A 43 -14.88 -1.80 24.31
N ASN A 44 -13.82 -2.05 25.05
CA ASN A 44 -13.85 -2.82 26.29
C ASN A 44 -13.72 -1.85 27.47
N LEU A 45 -14.66 -1.95 28.41
CA LEU A 45 -14.65 -1.20 29.66
C LEU A 45 -14.37 -2.18 30.79
N THR A 46 -13.41 -1.85 31.65
CA THR A 46 -13.09 -2.63 32.85
C THR A 46 -13.54 -1.84 34.05
N PHE A 47 -14.31 -2.47 34.93
CA PHE A 47 -14.84 -1.84 36.14
C PHE A 47 -14.32 -2.59 37.36
N ASP A 48 -14.02 -1.83 38.41
CA ASP A 48 -13.70 -2.41 39.71
C ASP A 48 -14.92 -3.19 40.22
N ARG A 49 -14.67 -4.39 40.77
CA ARG A 49 -15.74 -5.31 41.16
C ARG A 49 -16.46 -4.87 42.44
N ALA A 50 -15.81 -4.08 43.29
CA ALA A 50 -16.35 -3.68 44.60
C ALA A 50 -17.04 -2.32 44.55
N THR A 51 -16.41 -1.34 43.88
CA THR A 51 -16.84 0.06 43.81
C THR A 51 -17.63 0.38 42.55
N HIS A 52 -17.61 -0.51 41.55
CA HIS A 52 -18.17 -0.28 40.21
C HIS A 52 -17.57 0.93 39.48
N ALA A 53 -16.45 1.47 39.95
CA ALA A 53 -15.74 2.54 39.28
C ALA A 53 -15.12 2.04 37.98
N LEU A 54 -15.11 2.88 36.95
CA LEU A 54 -14.39 2.56 35.71
C LEU A 54 -12.87 2.57 35.98
N GLU A 55 -12.17 1.48 35.67
CA GLU A 55 -10.72 1.32 35.86
C GLU A 55 -9.93 1.41 34.54
N ALA A 56 -10.53 0.95 33.44
CA ALA A 56 -9.87 1.01 32.14
C ALA A 56 -10.85 1.08 30.97
N VAL A 57 -10.42 1.79 29.92
CA VAL A 57 -11.10 1.83 28.62
C VAL A 57 -10.10 1.41 27.56
N ARG A 58 -10.41 0.36 26.82
CA ARG A 58 -9.62 -0.10 25.67
C ARG A 58 -10.46 0.03 24.41
N TYR A 59 -10.05 0.91 23.51
CA TYR A 59 -10.71 1.14 22.23
C TYR A 59 -9.80 0.76 21.08
N GLN A 60 -10.30 -0.05 20.14
CA GLN A 60 -9.54 -0.42 18.96
C GLN A 60 -9.58 0.70 17.90
N ILE A 61 -8.49 1.46 17.76
CA ILE A 61 -8.36 2.55 16.77
C ILE A 61 -8.41 1.99 15.36
N ASP A 62 -7.58 0.97 15.10
CA ASP A 62 -7.46 0.26 13.83
C ASP A 62 -7.07 -1.21 14.06
N GLY A 63 -6.64 -1.93 13.01
CA GLY A 63 -6.24 -3.32 13.16
C GLY A 63 -5.01 -3.53 14.07
N ARG A 64 -4.14 -2.53 14.19
CA ARG A 64 -2.82 -2.67 14.80
C ARG A 64 -2.68 -1.86 16.09
N THR A 65 -3.61 -0.97 16.39
CA THR A 65 -3.46 0.00 17.49
C THR A 65 -4.68 0.02 18.41
N LEU A 66 -4.44 -0.12 19.71
CA LEU A 66 -5.38 0.19 20.78
C LEU A 66 -5.11 1.59 21.34
N LEU A 67 -6.19 2.31 21.63
CA LEU A 67 -6.19 3.34 22.65
C LEU A 67 -6.40 2.65 23.99
N VAL A 68 -5.46 2.81 24.91
CA VAL A 68 -5.57 2.29 26.27
C VAL A 68 -5.62 3.48 27.23
N LEU A 69 -6.71 3.55 27.99
CA LEU A 69 -6.91 4.48 29.09
C LEU A 69 -6.99 3.67 30.39
N GLU A 70 -6.20 4.02 31.40
CA GLU A 70 -6.15 3.32 32.68
C GLU A 70 -6.11 4.33 33.84
N ALA A 71 -7.01 4.14 34.81
CA ALA A 71 -7.02 4.93 36.03
C ALA A 71 -5.75 4.64 36.84
N GLN A 72 -5.15 5.70 37.39
CA GLN A 72 -3.97 5.62 38.25
C GLN A 72 -4.38 5.83 39.71
N GLU A 73 -3.53 5.36 40.63
CA GLU A 73 -3.77 5.50 42.08
C GLU A 73 -3.86 6.97 42.54
N ASP A 74 -3.24 7.90 41.80
CA ASP A 74 -3.26 9.34 42.06
C ASP A 74 -4.54 10.04 41.55
N GLY A 75 -5.49 9.28 41.01
CA GLY A 75 -6.75 9.80 40.45
C GLY A 75 -6.61 10.39 39.04
N THR A 76 -5.43 10.32 38.42
CA THR A 76 -5.24 10.66 37.01
C THR A 76 -5.55 9.48 36.10
N ILE A 77 -5.67 9.74 34.79
CA ILE A 77 -5.88 8.70 33.77
C ILE A 77 -4.69 8.71 32.83
N ALA A 78 -3.95 7.62 32.82
CA ALA A 78 -2.91 7.39 31.83
C ALA A 78 -3.56 7.06 30.49
N ALA A 79 -3.08 7.70 29.43
CA ALA A 79 -3.53 7.44 28.07
C ALA A 79 -2.32 7.11 27.19
N ARG A 80 -2.38 6.00 26.47
CA ARG A 80 -1.35 5.59 25.52
C ARG A 80 -1.94 4.92 24.29
N ARG A 81 -1.14 4.89 23.23
CA ARG A 81 -1.39 3.97 22.11
C ARG A 81 -0.54 2.74 22.34
N GLU A 82 -1.17 1.58 22.21
CA GLU A 82 -0.51 0.29 22.37
C GLU A 82 -0.70 -0.50 21.08
N LEU A 83 0.37 -1.06 20.53
CA LEU A 83 0.28 -1.91 19.36
C LEU A 83 -0.29 -3.27 19.78
N LEU A 84 -1.31 -3.75 19.06
CA LEU A 84 -1.81 -5.09 19.27
C LEU A 84 -0.70 -6.10 18.97
N PRO A 85 -0.53 -7.14 19.80
CA PRO A 85 0.38 -8.22 19.48
C PRO A 85 0.00 -8.80 18.11
N TYR A 86 0.97 -8.84 17.22
CA TYR A 86 0.83 -9.48 15.91
C TYR A 86 1.87 -10.58 15.79
N PHE A 87 1.59 -11.55 14.95
CA PHE A 87 2.60 -12.49 14.48
C PHE A 87 2.61 -12.48 12.96
N VAL A 88 3.78 -12.74 12.39
CA VAL A 88 3.97 -12.81 10.95
C VAL A 88 4.07 -14.27 10.56
N GLU A 89 3.27 -14.67 9.60
CA GLU A 89 3.37 -15.96 8.94
C GLU A 89 4.01 -15.75 7.57
N VAL A 90 5.09 -16.46 7.27
CA VAL A 90 5.68 -16.43 5.94
C VAL A 90 4.95 -17.44 5.06
N ARG A 91 4.38 -16.96 3.96
CA ARG A 91 3.64 -17.78 3.00
C ARG A 91 4.35 -17.84 1.67
N GLY A 92 4.32 -19.02 1.07
CA GLY A 92 4.83 -19.31 -0.24
C GLY A 92 3.72 -19.69 -1.21
N VAL A 93 3.76 -19.12 -2.41
CA VAL A 93 2.88 -19.47 -3.53
C VAL A 93 3.75 -19.65 -4.77
N ALA A 94 3.58 -20.77 -5.46
CA ALA A 94 4.22 -21.04 -6.74
C ALA A 94 3.19 -21.57 -7.73
N GLY A 95 3.43 -21.33 -9.01
CA GLY A 95 2.55 -21.81 -10.07
C GLY A 95 3.03 -21.47 -11.47
N ARG A 96 2.31 -22.01 -12.44
CA ARG A 96 2.47 -21.69 -13.87
C ARG A 96 1.35 -20.74 -14.27
N ILE A 97 1.69 -19.74 -15.07
CA ILE A 97 0.76 -18.78 -15.65
C ILE A 97 0.05 -19.46 -16.82
N GLU A 98 -1.28 -19.39 -16.86
CA GLU A 98 -2.11 -19.93 -17.95
C GLU A 98 -2.96 -18.85 -18.61
N ARG A 99 -3.54 -17.94 -17.83
CA ARG A 99 -4.42 -16.87 -18.31
C ARG A 99 -3.82 -15.48 -18.09
N GLY A 100 -2.87 -15.38 -17.17
CA GLY A 100 -2.15 -14.16 -16.84
C GLY A 100 -1.92 -14.07 -15.33
N LEU A 101 -0.79 -13.47 -14.91
CA LEU A 101 -0.38 -13.46 -13.50
C LEU A 101 -1.48 -13.01 -12.55
N ARG A 102 -2.28 -12.01 -12.95
CA ARG A 102 -3.33 -11.44 -12.10
C ARG A 102 -4.53 -12.36 -11.91
N GLU A 103 -5.01 -12.98 -12.99
CA GLU A 103 -6.15 -13.89 -12.94
C GLU A 103 -5.77 -15.16 -12.19
N ASP A 104 -4.62 -15.73 -12.56
CA ASP A 104 -4.11 -16.96 -11.99
C ASP A 104 -3.75 -16.75 -10.51
N ALA A 105 -3.04 -15.68 -10.14
CA ALA A 105 -2.66 -15.45 -8.74
C ALA A 105 -3.86 -15.26 -7.79
N VAL A 106 -4.96 -14.65 -8.26
CA VAL A 106 -6.19 -14.54 -7.47
C VAL A 106 -6.84 -15.92 -7.27
N GLU A 107 -6.87 -16.75 -8.30
CA GLU A 107 -7.33 -18.15 -8.21
C GLU A 107 -6.45 -18.96 -7.24
N PHE A 108 -5.17 -18.61 -7.16
CA PHE A 108 -4.16 -19.27 -6.32
C PHE A 108 -4.17 -18.79 -4.86
N GLY A 109 -5.15 -17.95 -4.48
CA GLY A 109 -5.29 -17.44 -3.12
C GLY A 109 -4.28 -16.34 -2.75
N MET A 110 -3.52 -15.82 -3.72
CA MET A 110 -2.59 -14.72 -3.49
C MET A 110 -3.38 -13.42 -3.26
N PRO A 111 -3.07 -12.65 -2.20
CA PRO A 111 -3.73 -11.38 -1.97
C PRO A 111 -3.48 -10.42 -3.13
N ALA A 112 -4.51 -9.68 -3.57
CA ALA A 112 -4.39 -8.72 -4.67
C ALA A 112 -3.27 -7.67 -4.47
N ARG A 113 -2.95 -7.34 -3.21
CA ARG A 113 -1.80 -6.47 -2.88
C ARG A 113 -0.47 -7.11 -3.30
N VAL A 114 -0.25 -8.38 -2.99
CA VAL A 114 0.97 -9.11 -3.35
C VAL A 114 1.12 -9.18 -4.87
N VAL A 115 0.04 -9.47 -5.60
CA VAL A 115 0.04 -9.46 -7.08
C VAL A 115 0.47 -8.11 -7.63
N SER A 116 -0.06 -7.03 -7.06
CA SER A 116 0.32 -5.66 -7.41
C SER A 116 1.78 -5.37 -7.09
N ASP A 117 2.27 -5.80 -5.94
CA ASP A 117 3.66 -5.61 -5.55
C ASP A 117 4.60 -6.34 -6.53
N LEU A 118 4.24 -7.52 -7.05
CA LEU A 118 5.02 -8.22 -8.09
C LEU A 118 5.08 -7.42 -9.39
N ALA A 119 3.97 -6.83 -9.83
CA ALA A 119 3.95 -5.98 -11.01
C ALA A 119 4.85 -4.75 -10.83
N ASP A 120 4.87 -4.18 -9.62
CA ASP A 120 5.71 -3.04 -9.26
C ASP A 120 7.21 -3.43 -9.20
N ILE A 121 7.53 -4.60 -8.64
CA ILE A 121 8.90 -5.13 -8.49
C ILE A 121 9.53 -5.46 -9.85
N PHE A 122 8.80 -6.18 -10.71
CA PHE A 122 9.34 -6.67 -11.98
C PHE A 122 9.02 -5.80 -13.18
N GLY A 123 8.09 -4.85 -13.07
CA GLY A 123 7.52 -4.11 -14.19
C GLY A 123 8.55 -3.41 -15.09
N TRP A 124 9.74 -3.10 -14.61
CA TRP A 124 10.82 -2.51 -15.43
C TRP A 124 11.67 -3.52 -16.22
N ASP A 125 11.75 -4.77 -15.76
CA ASP A 125 12.59 -5.82 -16.33
C ASP A 125 11.80 -6.88 -17.09
N VAL A 126 10.55 -7.07 -16.70
CA VAL A 126 9.56 -7.92 -17.34
C VAL A 126 8.33 -7.06 -17.53
N ASP A 127 7.81 -6.97 -18.74
CA ASP A 127 6.50 -6.36 -18.94
C ASP A 127 5.43 -7.30 -18.34
N VAL A 128 5.18 -7.20 -17.04
CA VAL A 128 4.23 -8.08 -16.33
C VAL A 128 2.82 -7.95 -16.92
N ALA A 129 2.49 -6.81 -17.54
CA ALA A 129 1.20 -6.54 -18.16
C ALA A 129 1.10 -7.06 -19.62
N GLY A 130 2.21 -7.19 -20.35
CA GLY A 130 2.21 -7.57 -21.77
C GLY A 130 3.07 -8.78 -22.18
N ASP A 131 4.08 -9.17 -21.39
CA ASP A 131 5.07 -10.19 -21.74
C ASP A 131 4.91 -11.54 -21.00
N LEU A 132 4.18 -11.59 -19.88
CA LEU A 132 3.92 -12.87 -19.20
C LEU A 132 2.93 -13.69 -20.00
N ARG A 133 3.39 -14.86 -20.46
CA ARG A 133 2.61 -15.73 -21.35
C ARG A 133 2.15 -17.00 -20.64
N PRO A 134 1.11 -17.65 -21.17
CA PRO A 134 0.80 -19.02 -20.78
C PRO A 134 2.04 -19.90 -20.89
N GLY A 135 2.42 -20.55 -19.78
CA GLY A 135 3.61 -21.38 -19.66
C GLY A 135 4.75 -20.80 -18.83
N ASP A 136 4.77 -19.49 -18.55
CA ASP A 136 5.74 -18.86 -17.65
C ASP A 136 5.50 -19.31 -16.20
N GLU A 137 6.54 -19.32 -15.37
CA GLU A 137 6.45 -19.78 -13.98
C GLU A 137 6.73 -18.64 -13.00
N PHE A 138 6.07 -18.65 -11.86
CA PHE A 138 6.34 -17.72 -10.78
C PHE A 138 6.43 -18.44 -9.43
N ARG A 139 7.22 -17.85 -8.53
CA ARG A 139 7.36 -18.26 -7.13
C ARG A 139 7.41 -17.01 -6.28
N VAL A 140 6.66 -16.97 -5.19
CA VAL A 140 6.54 -15.79 -4.34
C VAL A 140 6.52 -16.23 -2.90
N VAL A 141 7.33 -15.57 -2.09
CA VAL A 141 7.33 -15.67 -0.64
C VAL A 141 6.98 -14.30 -0.09
N TYR A 142 5.93 -14.22 0.74
CA TYR A 142 5.43 -12.97 1.29
C TYR A 142 4.94 -13.15 2.73
N GLU A 143 4.75 -12.05 3.42
CA GLU A 143 4.28 -12.03 4.80
C GLU A 143 2.75 -11.98 4.86
N ASP A 144 2.16 -12.80 5.73
CA ASP A 144 0.79 -12.63 6.22
C ASP A 144 0.85 -12.18 7.69
N ILE A 145 0.39 -10.96 7.95
CA ILE A 145 0.41 -10.36 9.28
C ILE A 145 -0.91 -10.67 9.96
N TRP A 146 -0.85 -11.45 11.03
CA TRP A 146 -1.99 -11.83 11.84
C TRP A 146 -2.07 -10.96 13.09
N GLN A 147 -3.17 -10.23 13.21
CA GLN A 147 -3.50 -9.51 14.43
C GLN A 147 -4.16 -10.47 15.42
N THR A 148 -3.81 -10.38 16.70
CA THR A 148 -4.46 -11.18 17.75
C THR A 148 -5.98 -10.96 17.74
N GLY A 149 -6.75 -12.03 17.51
CA GLY A 149 -8.21 -12.00 17.38
C GLY A 149 -8.75 -11.63 15.99
N GLY A 150 -7.88 -11.40 15.01
CA GLY A 150 -8.25 -11.20 13.61
C GLY A 150 -8.69 -12.52 12.95
N THR A 151 -9.69 -12.45 12.07
CA THR A 151 -10.20 -13.62 11.32
C THR A 151 -9.53 -13.79 9.96
N ARG A 152 -8.75 -12.80 9.49
CA ARG A 152 -8.02 -12.82 8.22
C ARG A 152 -6.68 -12.09 8.38
N PRO A 153 -5.59 -12.58 7.76
CA PRO A 153 -4.32 -11.88 7.75
C PRO A 153 -4.37 -10.66 6.83
N GLU A 154 -3.56 -9.65 7.14
CA GLU A 154 -3.23 -8.56 6.23
C GLU A 154 -1.91 -8.89 5.51
N PRO A 155 -1.85 -8.84 4.17
CA PRO A 155 -0.60 -9.08 3.46
C PRO A 155 0.45 -8.02 3.84
N GLY A 156 1.62 -8.46 4.28
CA GLY A 156 2.82 -7.67 4.55
C GLY A 156 3.69 -7.51 3.29
N ASN A 157 5.01 -7.55 3.45
CA ASN A 157 5.94 -7.37 2.34
C ASN A 157 6.11 -8.67 1.54
N VAL A 158 6.41 -8.53 0.24
CA VAL A 158 6.97 -9.64 -0.54
C VAL A 158 8.43 -9.80 -0.10
N LEU A 159 8.78 -10.95 0.48
CA LEU A 159 10.14 -11.21 0.95
C LEU A 159 11.06 -11.65 -0.20
N GLY A 160 10.49 -12.42 -1.13
CA GLY A 160 11.18 -12.80 -2.34
C GLY A 160 10.20 -13.21 -3.43
N ALA A 161 10.60 -13.01 -4.67
CA ALA A 161 9.85 -13.47 -5.81
C ALA A 161 10.78 -13.88 -6.94
N GLN A 162 10.33 -14.84 -7.74
CA GLN A 162 11.01 -15.27 -8.95
C GLN A 162 9.98 -15.41 -10.06
N ILE A 163 10.35 -14.89 -11.23
CA ILE A 163 9.60 -15.09 -12.48
C ILE A 163 10.55 -15.76 -13.48
N VAL A 164 10.12 -16.86 -14.06
CA VAL A 164 10.79 -17.52 -15.17
C VAL A 164 9.97 -17.28 -16.43
N SER A 165 10.49 -16.41 -17.31
CA SER A 165 9.87 -16.14 -18.60
C SER A 165 10.88 -16.36 -19.72
N ARG A 166 10.46 -17.05 -20.79
CA ARG A 166 11.32 -17.40 -21.95
C ARG A 166 12.64 -18.07 -21.55
N GLY A 167 12.62 -18.90 -20.50
CA GLY A 167 13.80 -19.60 -19.98
C GLY A 167 14.77 -18.72 -19.17
N ARG A 168 14.44 -17.44 -18.91
CA ARG A 168 15.24 -16.55 -18.08
C ARG A 168 14.56 -16.34 -16.73
N ALA A 169 15.26 -16.71 -15.66
CA ALA A 169 14.82 -16.46 -14.30
C ALA A 169 15.24 -15.05 -13.85
N THR A 170 14.28 -14.25 -13.41
CA THR A 170 14.51 -12.98 -12.72
C THR A 170 14.05 -13.14 -11.28
N THR A 171 14.95 -12.88 -10.33
CA THR A 171 14.68 -13.04 -8.89
C THR A 171 14.80 -11.68 -8.20
N ALA A 172 13.83 -11.41 -7.33
CA ALA A 172 13.73 -10.23 -6.48
C ALA A 172 13.80 -10.66 -5.02
N ILE A 173 14.55 -9.92 -4.21
CA ILE A 173 14.75 -10.21 -2.80
C ILE A 173 14.59 -8.90 -2.04
N PHE A 174 13.64 -8.88 -1.10
CA PHE A 174 13.47 -7.73 -0.23
C PHE A 174 14.59 -7.71 0.82
N PHE A 175 15.19 -6.54 0.99
CA PHE A 175 16.18 -6.29 2.00
C PHE A 175 15.99 -4.91 2.59
N GLU A 176 16.00 -4.84 3.92
CA GLU A 176 15.94 -3.62 4.69
C GLU A 176 17.25 -3.46 5.45
N ASP A 177 17.87 -2.28 5.35
CA ASP A 177 19.09 -1.97 6.09
C ASP A 177 18.78 -1.60 7.56
N ALA A 178 19.83 -1.39 8.35
CA ALA A 178 19.70 -1.05 9.77
C ALA A 178 19.03 0.33 10.01
N ASP A 179 19.00 1.18 9.00
CA ASP A 179 18.37 2.51 9.05
C ASP A 179 16.88 2.44 8.63
N GLY A 180 16.37 1.26 8.30
CA GLY A 180 14.98 1.02 7.90
C GLY A 180 14.70 1.30 6.42
N ASN A 181 15.73 1.44 5.58
CA ASN A 181 15.55 1.62 4.14
C ASN A 181 15.38 0.25 3.47
N GLY A 182 14.14 -0.07 3.11
CA GLY A 182 13.78 -1.31 2.42
C GLY A 182 13.75 -1.16 0.89
N GLY A 183 14.30 -2.15 0.18
CA GLY A 183 14.29 -2.21 -1.28
C GLY A 183 14.29 -3.63 -1.81
N TYR A 184 14.04 -3.79 -3.12
CA TYR A 184 14.13 -5.09 -3.80
C TYR A 184 15.39 -5.15 -4.65
N TYR A 185 16.15 -6.22 -4.46
CA TYR A 185 17.44 -6.44 -5.09
C TYR A 185 17.47 -7.78 -5.82
N ARG A 186 18.31 -7.84 -6.85
CA ARG A 186 18.71 -9.09 -7.49
C ARG A 186 19.60 -9.90 -6.54
N PRO A 187 19.77 -11.21 -6.74
CA PRO A 187 20.74 -12.00 -5.96
C PRO A 187 22.18 -11.45 -6.02
N SER A 188 22.54 -10.73 -7.09
CA SER A 188 23.80 -10.02 -7.23
C SER A 188 23.93 -8.81 -6.30
N GLY A 189 22.85 -8.36 -5.67
CA GLY A 189 22.75 -7.14 -4.86
C GLY A 189 22.54 -5.86 -5.66
N ASP A 190 22.37 -5.95 -6.98
CA ASP A 190 21.93 -4.82 -7.80
C ASP A 190 20.46 -4.52 -7.49
N ALA A 191 20.07 -3.25 -7.40
CA ALA A 191 18.68 -2.90 -7.20
C ALA A 191 17.83 -3.34 -8.39
N LEU A 192 16.70 -3.98 -8.08
CA LEU A 192 15.67 -4.35 -9.04
C LEU A 192 14.61 -3.24 -9.16
N SER A 193 14.29 -2.61 -8.02
CA SER A 193 13.41 -1.46 -7.96
C SER A 193 14.04 -0.21 -8.58
N ARG A 194 13.22 0.58 -9.25
CA ARG A 194 13.57 1.94 -9.66
C ARG A 194 12.84 2.91 -8.74
N THR A 195 13.33 4.14 -8.63
CA THR A 195 12.73 5.18 -7.79
C THR A 195 11.25 5.47 -8.11
N PHE A 196 10.74 4.96 -9.24
CA PHE A 196 9.35 5.06 -9.66
C PHE A 196 8.75 3.69 -10.01
N LEU A 197 7.48 3.49 -9.66
CA LEU A 197 6.62 2.49 -10.26
C LEU A 197 6.50 2.75 -11.76
N ARG A 198 6.42 1.69 -12.56
CA ARG A 198 6.18 1.81 -14.00
C ARG A 198 4.77 2.33 -14.28
N TYR A 199 3.79 1.90 -13.48
CA TYR A 199 2.38 2.28 -13.66
C TYR A 199 1.76 2.77 -12.34
N PRO A 200 0.93 3.83 -12.37
CA PRO A 200 0.27 4.39 -11.19
C PRO A 200 -0.99 3.63 -10.76
N LEU A 201 -1.44 2.65 -11.55
CA LEU A 201 -2.62 1.85 -11.29
C LEU A 201 -2.54 0.55 -12.09
N GLU A 202 -3.53 -0.28 -11.81
CA GLU A 202 -3.83 -1.46 -12.57
C GLU A 202 -4.87 -1.07 -13.64
N PHE A 203 -4.60 -1.36 -14.91
CA PHE A 203 -5.39 -0.87 -16.04
C PHE A 203 -5.66 -1.97 -17.06
N THR A 204 -6.68 -1.77 -17.90
CA THR A 204 -7.03 -2.73 -18.96
C THR A 204 -6.21 -2.50 -20.23
N GLU A 205 -6.06 -1.23 -20.61
CA GLU A 205 -5.30 -0.81 -21.79
C GLU A 205 -4.87 0.65 -21.68
N ILE A 206 -3.86 1.03 -22.46
CA ILE A 206 -3.49 2.43 -22.68
C ILE A 206 -4.34 2.93 -23.86
N THR A 207 -5.24 3.88 -23.60
CA THR A 207 -6.16 4.40 -24.63
C THR A 207 -5.61 5.62 -25.35
N SER A 208 -4.62 6.30 -24.76
CA SER A 208 -3.89 7.38 -25.41
C SER A 208 -2.49 7.51 -24.85
N ASP A 209 -1.50 7.46 -25.73
CA ASP A 209 -0.11 7.73 -25.40
C ASP A 209 0.17 9.22 -25.26
N PHE A 210 1.34 9.53 -24.70
CA PHE A 210 1.91 10.86 -24.75
C PHE A 210 2.19 11.25 -26.21
N SER A 211 1.73 12.43 -26.62
CA SER A 211 2.00 12.94 -27.96
C SER A 211 1.99 14.44 -27.98
N LEU A 212 2.99 15.04 -28.62
CA LEU A 212 3.02 16.49 -28.86
C LEU A 212 2.01 16.93 -29.94
N LEU A 213 1.51 15.98 -30.75
CA LEU A 213 0.63 16.21 -31.89
C LEU A 213 -0.38 15.06 -32.04
N ARG A 214 -1.59 15.21 -31.45
CA ARG A 214 -2.70 14.25 -31.60
C ARG A 214 -4.00 14.96 -31.97
N LEU A 215 -4.83 14.33 -32.78
CA LEU A 215 -6.20 14.79 -33.01
C LEU A 215 -7.06 14.53 -31.75
N HIS A 216 -7.56 15.59 -31.12
CA HIS A 216 -8.37 15.49 -29.91
C HIS A 216 -9.77 14.91 -30.22
N PRO A 217 -10.18 13.77 -29.62
CA PRO A 217 -11.36 13.02 -30.05
C PRO A 217 -12.69 13.75 -29.82
N ILE A 218 -12.74 14.71 -28.89
CA ILE A 218 -13.96 15.51 -28.61
C ILE A 218 -13.97 16.82 -29.41
N LEU A 219 -12.79 17.42 -29.59
CA LEU A 219 -12.67 18.81 -30.08
C LEU A 219 -12.32 18.85 -31.57
N HIS A 220 -11.89 17.72 -32.15
CA HIS A 220 -11.46 17.57 -33.53
C HIS A 220 -10.38 18.58 -33.97
N ILE A 221 -9.52 18.99 -33.04
CA ILE A 221 -8.34 19.82 -33.28
C ILE A 221 -7.07 19.04 -32.94
N PHE A 222 -5.95 19.35 -33.62
CA PHE A 222 -4.66 18.84 -33.21
C PHE A 222 -4.22 19.54 -31.92
N ARG A 223 -4.07 18.78 -30.84
CA ARG A 223 -3.61 19.27 -29.54
C ARG A 223 -2.65 18.25 -28.93
N PRO A 224 -1.59 18.68 -28.23
CA PRO A 224 -0.76 17.76 -27.48
C PRO A 224 -1.56 17.03 -26.39
N HIS A 225 -1.30 15.74 -26.24
CA HIS A 225 -1.68 14.95 -25.08
C HIS A 225 -0.44 14.81 -24.18
N LEU A 226 -0.36 15.66 -23.16
CA LEU A 226 0.81 15.80 -22.29
C LEU A 226 0.80 14.81 -21.12
N GLY A 227 0.37 13.57 -21.40
CA GLY A 227 0.24 12.49 -20.43
C GLY A 227 -0.13 11.19 -21.13
N VAL A 228 -0.49 10.19 -20.34
CA VAL A 228 -0.90 8.86 -20.78
C VAL A 228 -2.25 8.56 -20.14
N ASP A 229 -3.19 8.10 -20.96
CA ASP A 229 -4.53 7.73 -20.50
C ASP A 229 -4.62 6.21 -20.32
N PHE A 230 -4.85 5.79 -19.08
CA PHE A 230 -5.03 4.39 -18.71
C PHE A 230 -6.51 4.10 -18.50
N ALA A 231 -7.11 3.29 -19.38
CA ALA A 231 -8.48 2.83 -19.17
C ALA A 231 -8.53 1.85 -17.99
N ALA A 232 -9.44 2.12 -17.05
CA ALA A 232 -9.68 1.27 -15.92
C ALA A 232 -11.10 1.49 -15.37
N PRO A 233 -11.73 0.46 -14.76
CA PRO A 233 -13.04 0.62 -14.15
C PRO A 233 -13.07 1.78 -13.13
N ARG A 234 -14.20 2.49 -13.06
CA ARG A 234 -14.41 3.53 -12.05
C ARG A 234 -14.22 2.95 -10.64
N GLY A 235 -13.48 3.66 -9.80
CA GLY A 235 -13.16 3.22 -8.44
C GLY A 235 -11.86 2.43 -8.33
N THR A 236 -11.19 2.11 -9.43
CA THR A 236 -9.88 1.43 -9.40
C THR A 236 -8.87 2.26 -8.59
N PRO A 237 -8.16 1.66 -7.62
CA PRO A 237 -7.13 2.34 -6.83
C PRO A 237 -6.05 3.00 -7.69
N VAL A 238 -5.71 4.25 -7.39
CA VAL A 238 -4.60 5.00 -7.98
C VAL A 238 -3.54 5.22 -6.91
N ARG A 239 -2.28 4.92 -7.23
CA ARG A 239 -1.13 4.94 -6.32
C ARG A 239 -0.12 6.00 -6.72
N ALA A 240 0.62 6.52 -5.74
CA ALA A 240 1.77 7.38 -6.00
C ALA A 240 2.88 6.56 -6.66
N VAL A 241 3.40 7.02 -7.81
CA VAL A 241 4.47 6.31 -8.52
C VAL A 241 5.81 6.36 -7.80
N GLY A 242 6.03 7.30 -6.88
CA GLY A 242 7.28 7.43 -6.15
C GLY A 242 7.08 8.18 -4.84
N ASP A 243 8.10 8.15 -3.99
CA ASP A 243 8.12 8.95 -2.78
C ASP A 243 8.09 10.44 -3.11
N GLY A 244 7.37 11.23 -2.31
CA GLY A 244 7.27 12.66 -2.56
C GLY A 244 6.39 13.40 -1.57
N THR A 245 6.03 14.62 -1.94
CA THR A 245 5.11 15.48 -1.19
C THR A 245 3.97 15.90 -2.10
N VAL A 246 2.73 15.78 -1.63
CA VAL A 246 1.56 16.23 -2.38
C VAL A 246 1.63 17.75 -2.55
N SER A 247 1.83 18.24 -3.77
CA SER A 247 1.83 19.67 -4.07
C SER A 247 0.42 20.20 -4.32
N TYR A 248 -0.49 19.34 -4.79
CA TYR A 248 -1.88 19.70 -4.98
C TYR A 248 -2.81 18.50 -4.80
N ALA A 249 -3.95 18.71 -4.15
CA ALA A 249 -5.05 17.75 -4.08
C ALA A 249 -6.37 18.52 -4.11
N GLY A 250 -7.14 18.39 -5.18
CA GLY A 250 -8.30 19.24 -5.38
C GLY A 250 -8.98 19.03 -6.72
N ARG A 251 -9.65 20.07 -7.22
CA ARG A 251 -10.34 20.04 -8.52
C ARG A 251 -9.79 21.13 -9.43
N LEU A 252 -9.24 20.70 -10.57
CA LEU A 252 -8.86 21.56 -11.68
C LEU A 252 -9.88 21.42 -12.82
N LYS A 253 -9.89 22.37 -13.76
CA LYS A 253 -10.89 22.43 -14.84
C LYS A 253 -10.87 21.16 -15.70
N GLU A 254 -9.88 21.04 -16.59
CA GLU A 254 -9.80 19.93 -17.55
C GLU A 254 -9.51 18.61 -16.84
N LEU A 255 -8.59 18.60 -15.87
CA LEU A 255 -8.21 17.40 -15.11
C LEU A 255 -9.28 16.90 -14.12
N GLY A 256 -10.34 17.65 -13.85
CA GLY A 256 -11.32 17.27 -12.83
C GLY A 256 -10.69 17.17 -11.44
N ARG A 257 -11.10 16.17 -10.65
CA ARG A 257 -10.43 15.90 -9.37
C ARG A 257 -9.05 15.30 -9.66
N CYS A 258 -8.02 15.85 -9.05
CA CYS A 258 -6.66 15.43 -9.30
C CYS A 258 -5.76 15.55 -8.08
N VAL A 259 -4.68 14.81 -8.12
CA VAL A 259 -3.55 14.90 -7.19
C VAL A 259 -2.30 15.23 -8.00
N ARG A 260 -1.41 16.07 -7.45
CA ARG A 260 -0.05 16.29 -7.94
C ARG A 260 0.94 16.03 -6.81
N ILE A 261 2.05 15.38 -7.14
CA ILE A 261 3.07 14.98 -6.18
C ILE A 261 4.42 15.43 -6.71
N ASP A 262 5.14 16.20 -5.90
CA ASP A 262 6.50 16.63 -6.17
C ASP A 262 7.45 15.56 -5.62
N HIS A 263 8.36 15.10 -6.47
CA HIS A 263 9.36 14.09 -6.18
C HIS A 263 10.77 14.72 -6.17
N ALA A 264 11.77 13.92 -5.83
CA ALA A 264 13.16 14.32 -5.99
C ALA A 264 13.51 14.66 -7.47
N ARG A 265 14.56 15.46 -7.66
CA ARG A 265 15.06 15.88 -8.99
C ARG A 265 14.03 16.63 -9.84
N ALA A 266 13.24 17.50 -9.18
CA ALA A 266 12.28 18.40 -9.83
C ALA A 266 11.27 17.69 -10.76
N LEU A 267 10.92 16.45 -10.42
CA LEU A 267 9.91 15.68 -11.14
C LEU A 267 8.57 15.81 -10.41
N THR A 268 7.52 16.13 -11.15
CA THR A 268 6.14 16.19 -10.63
C THR A 268 5.28 15.18 -11.36
N SER A 269 4.56 14.34 -10.60
CA SER A 269 3.54 13.45 -11.17
C SER A 269 2.14 14.03 -10.97
N SER A 270 1.29 13.92 -11.99
CA SER A 270 -0.10 14.38 -11.99
C SER A 270 -1.07 13.24 -12.28
N TYR A 271 -2.14 13.15 -11.49
CA TYR A 271 -3.15 12.08 -11.54
C TYR A 271 -4.52 12.71 -11.71
N GLY A 272 -5.08 12.65 -12.91
CA GLY A 272 -6.33 13.33 -13.31
C GLY A 272 -7.57 12.44 -13.30
N HIS A 273 -8.71 13.07 -13.53
CA HIS A 273 -10.04 12.48 -13.70
C HIS A 273 -10.56 11.63 -12.54
N LEU A 274 -9.98 11.77 -11.35
CA LEU A 274 -10.28 10.92 -10.20
C LEU A 274 -11.76 10.98 -9.81
N SER A 275 -12.31 9.86 -9.36
CA SER A 275 -13.66 9.81 -8.76
C SER A 275 -13.63 10.28 -7.31
N GLY A 276 -12.50 10.14 -6.62
CA GLY A 276 -12.27 10.59 -5.26
C GLY A 276 -10.78 10.60 -4.92
N ILE A 277 -10.40 11.45 -3.97
CA ILE A 277 -9.05 11.54 -3.41
C ILE A 277 -9.04 10.74 -2.10
N ALA A 278 -7.99 9.96 -1.86
CA ALA A 278 -7.91 9.11 -0.68
C ALA A 278 -7.77 9.94 0.61
N PRO A 279 -8.28 9.47 1.76
CA PRO A 279 -8.16 10.21 3.02
C PRO A 279 -6.70 10.49 3.41
N GLY A 280 -6.42 11.71 3.85
CA GLY A 280 -5.07 12.14 4.25
C GLY A 280 -4.19 12.63 3.09
N VAL A 281 -4.65 12.52 1.85
CA VAL A 281 -3.96 13.05 0.67
C VAL A 281 -4.40 14.50 0.48
N GLN A 282 -3.57 15.43 0.93
CA GLN A 282 -3.80 16.87 0.87
C GLN A 282 -2.47 17.58 0.63
N ALA A 283 -2.50 18.83 0.17
CA ALA A 283 -1.27 19.60 -0.06
C ALA A 283 -0.36 19.63 1.19
N GLY A 284 0.93 19.38 1.00
CA GLY A 284 1.95 19.26 2.04
C GLY A 284 2.06 17.87 2.68
N ALA A 285 1.17 16.92 2.37
CA ALA A 285 1.27 15.57 2.93
C ALA A 285 2.42 14.78 2.28
N PRO A 286 3.27 14.08 3.07
CA PRO A 286 4.22 13.14 2.52
C PRO A 286 3.49 11.91 1.98
N VAL A 287 3.99 11.36 0.88
CA VAL A 287 3.48 10.13 0.28
C VAL A 287 4.63 9.19 -0.04
N ARG A 288 4.40 7.89 0.19
CA ARG A 288 5.34 6.84 -0.18
C ARG A 288 4.98 6.26 -1.55
N ARG A 289 5.97 5.72 -2.25
CA ARG A 289 5.78 4.90 -3.45
C ARG A 289 4.75 3.80 -3.17
N GLY A 290 3.80 3.62 -4.08
CA GLY A 290 2.70 2.65 -3.95
C GLY A 290 1.57 3.07 -3.00
N GLN A 291 1.69 4.21 -2.29
CA GLN A 291 0.63 4.68 -1.42
C GLN A 291 -0.63 5.01 -2.22
N LEU A 292 -1.79 4.56 -1.73
CA LEU A 292 -3.10 4.91 -2.29
C LEU A 292 -3.34 6.43 -2.21
N ILE A 293 -3.55 7.06 -3.36
CA ILE A 293 -3.77 8.51 -3.46
C ILE A 293 -5.17 8.88 -3.93
N GLY A 294 -5.87 7.97 -4.60
CA GLY A 294 -7.21 8.23 -5.11
C GLY A 294 -7.79 7.04 -5.83
N TYR A 295 -8.86 7.30 -6.58
CA TYR A 295 -9.59 6.27 -7.31
C TYR A 295 -9.95 6.78 -8.70
N VAL A 296 -9.82 5.92 -9.72
CA VAL A 296 -10.20 6.21 -11.11
C VAL A 296 -11.63 6.71 -11.19
N GLY A 297 -11.87 7.67 -12.09
CA GLY A 297 -13.17 8.26 -12.35
C GLY A 297 -13.27 8.80 -13.77
N ALA A 298 -14.20 9.72 -13.96
CA ALA A 298 -14.41 10.43 -15.21
C ALA A 298 -14.79 11.89 -14.92
N THR A 299 -14.09 12.52 -13.96
CA THR A 299 -14.37 13.92 -13.61
C THR A 299 -13.57 14.88 -14.50
N GLY A 300 -14.08 16.09 -14.75
CA GLY A 300 -13.42 17.03 -15.65
C GLY A 300 -13.75 16.72 -17.11
N LEU A 301 -12.80 16.94 -18.01
CA LEU A 301 -12.94 16.66 -19.44
C LEU A 301 -12.54 15.21 -19.72
N ALA A 302 -13.47 14.28 -19.53
CA ALA A 302 -13.26 12.85 -19.74
C ALA A 302 -14.45 12.22 -20.49
N THR A 303 -14.20 11.35 -21.47
CA THR A 303 -15.24 10.64 -22.23
C THR A 303 -15.77 9.41 -21.49
N GLY A 304 -14.98 8.84 -20.58
CA GLY A 304 -15.31 7.65 -19.80
C GLY A 304 -14.32 7.42 -18.66
N PRO A 305 -14.50 6.36 -17.85
CA PRO A 305 -13.59 6.06 -16.75
C PRO A 305 -12.16 5.75 -17.20
N HIS A 306 -11.21 6.60 -16.81
CA HIS A 306 -9.78 6.41 -17.04
C HIS A 306 -8.96 7.26 -16.05
N LEU A 307 -7.67 6.96 -15.94
CA LEU A 307 -6.69 7.85 -15.29
C LEU A 307 -5.91 8.58 -16.38
N HIS A 308 -5.90 9.91 -16.32
CA HIS A 308 -4.90 10.71 -17.02
C HIS A 308 -3.67 10.86 -16.12
N TYR A 309 -2.53 10.34 -16.57
CA TYR A 309 -1.28 10.39 -15.84
C TYR A 309 -0.24 11.19 -16.60
N ALA A 310 0.35 12.19 -15.96
CA ALA A 310 1.35 13.03 -16.59
C ALA A 310 2.58 13.20 -15.69
N LEU A 311 3.73 13.34 -16.33
CA LEU A 311 4.99 13.69 -15.69
C LEU A 311 5.50 15.02 -16.22
N ASP A 312 5.93 15.87 -15.30
CA ASP A 312 6.59 17.14 -15.57
C ASP A 312 7.98 17.10 -14.95
N ARG A 313 9.00 17.50 -15.72
CA ARG A 313 10.38 17.65 -15.25
C ARG A 313 10.80 19.09 -15.51
N ASP A 314 11.11 19.83 -14.45
CA ASP A 314 11.55 21.23 -14.54
C ASP A 314 10.59 22.13 -15.36
N GLY A 315 9.28 21.86 -15.33
CA GLY A 315 8.25 22.63 -16.05
C GLY A 315 7.97 22.16 -17.47
N GLU A 316 8.61 21.09 -17.93
CA GLU A 316 8.33 20.45 -19.21
C GLU A 316 7.69 19.06 -19.03
N TYR A 317 6.57 18.83 -19.70
CA TYR A 317 5.94 17.51 -19.71
C TYR A 317 6.78 16.52 -20.51
N VAL A 318 7.06 15.37 -19.91
CA VAL A 318 7.82 14.27 -20.51
C VAL A 318 6.94 13.04 -20.64
N ASP A 319 7.24 12.20 -21.64
CA ASP A 319 6.53 10.93 -21.84
C ASP A 319 6.76 10.01 -20.64
N PRO A 320 5.70 9.69 -19.86
CA PRO A 320 5.82 8.78 -18.73
C PRO A 320 6.23 7.35 -19.10
N LEU A 321 5.93 6.89 -20.31
CA LEU A 321 6.28 5.54 -20.78
C LEU A 321 7.74 5.47 -21.26
N ALA A 322 8.31 6.60 -21.69
CA ALA A 322 9.71 6.68 -22.10
C ALA A 322 10.67 6.96 -20.94
N LEU A 323 10.16 7.26 -19.74
CA LEU A 323 10.99 7.52 -18.59
C LEU A 323 11.72 6.23 -18.20
N SER A 324 13.05 6.19 -18.30
CA SER A 324 13.82 5.17 -17.58
C SER A 324 13.92 5.63 -16.13
N GLY A 325 13.21 4.99 -15.18
CA GLY A 325 13.39 5.30 -13.75
C GLY A 325 14.88 5.26 -13.37
N ALA A 326 15.30 6.08 -12.41
CA ALA A 326 16.65 5.97 -11.88
C ALA A 326 16.77 4.61 -11.17
N ILE A 327 17.79 3.83 -11.53
CA ILE A 327 18.11 2.59 -10.82
C ILE A 327 18.44 2.99 -9.38
N GLU A 328 17.77 2.37 -8.41
CA GLU A 328 18.11 2.58 -7.01
C GLU A 328 19.54 2.12 -6.75
N GLN A 329 20.17 2.63 -5.69
CA GLN A 329 21.55 2.22 -5.40
C GLN A 329 21.59 0.71 -5.10
N PRO A 330 22.62 -0.01 -5.54
CA PRO A 330 22.82 -1.39 -5.13
C PRO A 330 22.97 -1.48 -3.61
N VAL A 331 22.84 -2.69 -3.07
CA VAL A 331 23.05 -2.94 -1.63
C VAL A 331 24.37 -2.30 -1.19
N PRO A 332 24.36 -1.40 -0.18
CA PRO A 332 25.57 -0.77 0.31
C PRO A 332 26.63 -1.79 0.70
N ALA A 333 27.91 -1.50 0.41
CA ALA A 333 29.00 -2.42 0.70
C ALA A 333 29.05 -2.85 2.19
N VAL A 334 28.68 -1.95 3.09
CA VAL A 334 28.57 -2.20 4.54
C VAL A 334 27.47 -3.19 4.90
N ALA A 335 26.39 -3.25 4.13
CA ALA A 335 25.24 -4.12 4.34
C ALA A 335 25.36 -5.46 3.60
N ARG A 336 26.40 -5.64 2.77
CA ARG A 336 26.54 -6.78 1.85
C ARG A 336 26.45 -8.15 2.51
N ARG A 337 27.14 -8.35 3.64
CA ARG A 337 27.09 -9.62 4.39
C ARG A 337 25.72 -9.89 5.02
N ALA A 338 25.01 -8.85 5.43
CA ALA A 338 23.66 -9.00 5.96
C ALA A 338 22.70 -9.41 4.83
N PHE A 339 22.82 -8.73 3.67
CA PHE A 339 22.08 -9.08 2.46
C PHE A 339 22.33 -10.51 2.01
N GLU A 340 23.58 -10.98 1.96
CA GLU A 340 23.91 -12.36 1.53
C GLU A 340 23.22 -13.43 2.40
N ARG A 341 23.04 -13.18 3.70
CA ARG A 341 22.30 -14.09 4.58
C ARG A 341 20.80 -14.13 4.24
N VAL A 342 20.19 -12.95 4.09
CA VAL A 342 18.77 -12.82 3.70
C VAL A 342 18.56 -13.44 2.31
N GLN A 343 19.44 -13.14 1.36
CA GLN A 343 19.42 -13.68 0.01
C GLN A 343 19.46 -15.21 0.02
N ALA A 344 20.36 -15.81 0.79
CA ALA A 344 20.47 -17.27 0.89
C ALA A 344 19.23 -17.92 1.52
N GLU A 345 18.65 -17.28 2.54
CA GLU A 345 17.42 -17.74 3.19
C GLU A 345 16.23 -17.70 2.21
N ILE A 346 15.96 -16.53 1.62
CA ILE A 346 14.84 -16.34 0.69
C ILE A 346 14.99 -17.19 -0.57
N THR A 347 16.21 -17.36 -1.08
CA THR A 347 16.44 -18.25 -2.24
C THR A 347 16.12 -19.70 -1.89
N ARG A 348 16.44 -20.15 -0.66
CA ARG A 348 16.10 -21.50 -0.20
C ARG A 348 14.59 -21.67 -0.04
N GLU A 349 13.90 -20.67 0.50
CA GLU A 349 12.44 -20.67 0.63
C GLU A 349 11.74 -20.68 -0.74
N LEU A 350 12.20 -19.88 -1.71
CA LEU A 350 11.69 -19.92 -3.08
C LEU A 350 11.93 -21.28 -3.74
N ALA A 351 13.09 -21.90 -3.48
CA ALA A 351 13.43 -23.21 -4.03
C ALA A 351 12.67 -24.37 -3.37
N SER A 352 12.18 -24.21 -2.14
CA SER A 352 11.40 -25.24 -1.45
C SER A 352 9.92 -25.24 -1.84
N LEU A 353 9.45 -24.22 -2.56
CA LEU A 353 8.08 -24.20 -3.10
C LEU A 353 7.92 -25.28 -4.17
N PRO A 354 6.83 -26.06 -4.12
CA PRO A 354 6.64 -27.19 -5.02
C PRO A 354 6.53 -26.73 -6.49
N GLU A 355 7.30 -27.37 -7.37
CA GLU A 355 7.14 -27.28 -8.83
C GLU A 355 5.90 -28.10 -9.22
N MET A 356 4.71 -27.51 -9.21
CA MET A 356 3.50 -28.23 -9.59
C MET A 356 2.59 -27.43 -10.53
N ALA A 357 1.88 -28.18 -11.39
CA ALA A 357 0.90 -27.67 -12.35
C ALA A 357 -0.35 -27.06 -11.69
N HIS A 358 -0.51 -27.22 -10.38
CA HIS A 358 -1.62 -26.65 -9.62
C HIS A 358 -1.09 -25.85 -8.42
N PRO A 359 -1.73 -24.71 -8.13
CA PRO A 359 -1.32 -23.80 -7.08
C PRO A 359 -1.43 -24.43 -5.69
N LEU A 360 -0.42 -24.21 -4.87
CA LEU A 360 -0.45 -24.54 -3.45
C LEU A 360 0.08 -23.36 -2.66
N THR A 361 -0.71 -22.92 -1.67
CA THR A 361 -0.25 -22.02 -0.63
C THR A 361 0.38 -22.86 0.47
N VAL A 362 1.64 -22.57 0.81
CA VAL A 362 2.37 -23.27 1.87
C VAL A 362 2.79 -22.26 2.94
N THR A 363 2.55 -22.59 4.20
CA THR A 363 3.10 -21.87 5.34
C THR A 363 4.54 -22.31 5.55
N LEU A 364 5.49 -21.38 5.45
CA LEU A 364 6.92 -21.65 5.55
C LEU A 364 7.47 -21.48 6.97
N SER A 365 7.03 -20.44 7.68
CA SER A 365 7.46 -20.19 9.05
C SER A 365 6.52 -19.22 9.80
N HIS A 366 6.66 -19.18 11.12
CA HIS A 366 6.07 -18.16 11.98
C HIS A 366 7.17 -17.31 12.62
N ARG A 367 7.07 -15.99 12.51
CA ARG A 367 7.97 -15.02 13.16
C ARG A 367 7.17 -14.23 14.19
N GLY A 368 7.66 -14.21 15.43
CA GLY A 368 7.12 -13.34 16.49
C GLY A 368 7.56 -11.89 16.29
N PRO A 369 6.97 -10.92 17.02
CA PRO A 369 7.44 -9.54 16.98
C PRO A 369 8.91 -9.52 17.45
N GLY A 370 9.78 -8.89 16.65
CA GLY A 370 11.19 -8.70 17.02
C GLY A 370 11.32 -7.93 18.34
N PRO A 371 12.42 -8.12 19.09
CA PRO A 371 12.61 -7.44 20.37
C PRO A 371 12.63 -5.92 20.17
N GLU A 372 11.96 -5.21 21.10
CA GLU A 372 11.87 -3.73 21.18
C GLU A 372 13.23 -3.02 21.25
#